data_AF-A0A3C0ZGZ3-F1
#
_entry.id   AF-A0A3C0ZGZ3-F1
#
_cell.length_a   1.000
_cell.length_b   1.000
_cell.length_c   1.000
_cell.angle_alpha   90.00
_cell.angle_beta   90.00
_cell.angle_gamma   90.00
#
_symmetry.space_group_name_H-M   'P 1'
#
loop_
_entity.id
_entity.type
_entity.pdbx_description
1 polymer ?
#
loop_
_entity_poly.entity_id
_entity_poly.type
_entity_poly.pdbx_seq_one_letter_code
_entity_poly.pdbx_strand_id
1 'polypeptide(L)' 'MPDLRILKRQFLHVLKRGTGEAYLIVKAHPEFDFSNQIIQGALNIFAYDGQSEGDRATYIFEIISIS' A
#
# COMPACT_ATOMS: atom_id res chain seq x y z
N MET A 1 -10.29 -21.96 -6.59
CA MET A 1 -9.64 -20.64 -6.70
C MET A 1 -10.46 -19.63 -5.92
N PRO A 2 -9.86 -18.76 -5.10
CA PRO A 2 -10.59 -17.71 -4.40
C PRO A 2 -11.25 -16.75 -5.41
N ASP A 3 -12.45 -16.25 -5.11
CA ASP A 3 -13.10 -15.22 -5.93
C ASP A 3 -12.20 -13.97 -5.93
N LEU A 4 -11.85 -13.46 -7.13
CA LEU A 4 -11.02 -12.28 -7.33
C LEU A 4 -11.47 -11.09 -6.48
N ARG A 5 -12.79 -10.90 -6.30
CA ARG A 5 -13.35 -9.82 -5.49
C ARG A 5 -13.05 -10.01 -4.01
N ILE A 6 -13.11 -11.26 -3.53
CA ILE A 6 -12.76 -11.61 -2.14
C ILE A 6 -11.27 -11.37 -1.93
N LEU A 7 -10.43 -11.83 -2.85
CA LEU A 7 -8.98 -11.69 -2.74
C LEU A 7 -8.55 -10.21 -2.79
N LYS A 8 -9.13 -9.40 -3.68
CA LYS A 8 -8.89 -7.95 -3.73
C LYS A 8 -9.33 -7.22 -2.45
N ARG A 9 -10.46 -7.64 -1.85
CA ARG A 9 -10.92 -7.09 -0.58
C ARG A 9 -9.99 -7.47 0.58
N GLN A 10 -9.53 -8.73 0.61
CA GLN A 10 -8.55 -9.20 1.58
C GLN A 10 -7.22 -8.45 1.43
N PHE A 11 -6.70 -8.33 0.21
CA PHE A 11 -5.49 -7.56 -0.07
C PHE A 11 -5.60 -6.11 0.44
N LEU A 12 -6.71 -5.42 0.14
CA LEU A 12 -6.93 -4.06 0.60
C LEU A 12 -7.00 -3.97 2.14
N HIS A 13 -7.62 -4.96 2.79
CA HIS A 13 -7.71 -5.01 4.25
C HIS A 13 -6.33 -5.17 4.90
N VAL A 14 -5.49 -6.06 4.38
CA VAL A 14 -4.16 -6.27 4.95
C VAL A 14 -3.22 -5.10 4.65
N LEU A 15 -3.30 -4.53 3.44
CA LEU A 15 -2.52 -3.37 3.02
C LEU A 15 -2.73 -2.16 3.95
N LYS A 16 -3.95 -1.97 4.47
CA LYS A 16 -4.26 -0.93 5.47
C LYS A 16 -3.52 -1.07 6.80
N ARG A 17 -3.13 -2.30 7.15
CA ARG A 17 -2.51 -2.65 8.45
C ARG A 17 -1.00 -2.85 8.34
N GLY A 18 -0.48 -3.09 7.14
CA GLY A 18 0.93 -3.33 6.88
C GLY A 18 1.21 -3.96 5.52
N THR A 19 2.47 -3.93 5.08
CA THR A 19 2.87 -4.41 3.76
C THR A 19 3.32 -5.87 3.74
N GLY A 20 3.65 -6.46 4.90
CA GLY A 20 4.16 -7.83 4.98
C GLY A 20 3.17 -8.89 4.48
N GLU A 21 1.95 -8.90 5.01
CA GLU A 21 0.91 -9.84 4.56
C GLU A 21 0.43 -9.52 3.14
N ALA A 22 0.38 -8.23 2.76
CA ALA A 22 0.06 -7.82 1.40
C ALA A 22 1.06 -8.39 0.38
N TYR A 23 2.36 -8.38 0.71
CA TYR A 23 3.42 -8.99 -0.10
C TYR A 23 3.21 -10.49 -0.29
N LEU A 24 2.87 -11.22 0.77
CA LEU A 24 2.63 -12.67 0.70
C LEU A 24 1.45 -13.01 -0.21
N ILE A 25 0.38 -12.21 -0.19
CA ILE A 25 -0.78 -12.39 -1.07
C ILE A 25 -0.39 -12.22 -2.55
N VAL A 26 0.33 -11.15 -2.89
CA VAL A 26 0.78 -10.91 -4.28
C VAL A 26 1.71 -12.02 -4.76
N LYS A 27 2.60 -12.48 -3.89
CA LYS A 27 3.53 -13.58 -4.21
C LYS A 27 2.82 -14.92 -4.42
N ALA A 28 1.77 -15.21 -3.64
CA ALA A 28 0.99 -16.44 -3.75
C ALA A 28 0.05 -16.45 -4.96
N HIS A 29 -0.29 -15.28 -5.50
CA HIS A 29 -1.26 -15.11 -6.58
C HIS A 29 -0.76 -14.16 -7.69
N PRO A 30 0.34 -14.50 -8.39
CA PRO A 30 0.89 -13.66 -9.46
C PRO A 30 -0.05 -13.49 -10.67
N GLU A 31 -1.07 -14.33 -10.80
CA GLU A 31 -2.08 -14.28 -11.85
C GLU A 31 -3.07 -13.11 -11.71
N PHE A 32 -3.10 -12.43 -10.56
CA PHE A 32 -4.05 -11.35 -10.30
C PHE A 32 -3.39 -9.97 -10.21
N ASP A 33 -4.04 -8.99 -10.84
CA ASP A 33 -3.61 -7.59 -10.78
C ASP A 33 -4.20 -6.85 -9.56
N PHE A 34 -3.32 -6.35 -8.69
CA PHE A 34 -3.61 -5.58 -7.49
C PHE A 34 -3.26 -4.08 -7.60
N SER A 35 -2.90 -3.60 -8.81
CA SER A 35 -2.37 -2.23 -9.02
C SER A 35 -3.29 -1.14 -8.47
N ASN A 36 -4.61 -1.28 -8.65
CA ASN A 36 -5.57 -0.30 -8.13
C ASN A 36 -5.55 -0.19 -6.60
N GLN A 37 -5.42 -1.30 -5.88
CA GLN A 37 -5.35 -1.30 -4.43
C GLN A 37 -4.01 -0.72 -3.93
N ILE A 38 -2.92 -1.00 -4.65
CA ILE A 38 -1.59 -0.44 -4.35
C ILE A 38 -1.60 1.09 -4.50
N ILE A 39 -2.15 1.61 -5.61
CA ILE A 39 -2.31 3.05 -5.85
C ILE A 39 -3.16 3.67 -4.73
N GLN A 40 -4.26 3.03 -4.35
CA GLN A 40 -5.07 3.49 -3.22
C GLN A 40 -4.27 3.54 -1.90
N GLY A 41 -3.45 2.52 -1.62
CA GLY A 41 -2.62 2.49 -0.42
C GLY A 41 -1.59 3.62 -0.38
N ALA A 42 -0.99 3.94 -1.53
CA ALA A 42 -0.04 5.05 -1.64
C ALA A 42 -0.72 6.41 -1.43
N LEU A 43 -1.84 6.67 -2.13
CA LEU A 43 -2.56 7.94 -2.06
C LEU A 43 -3.16 8.22 -0.68
N ASN A 44 -3.58 7.18 0.05
CA ASN A 44 -4.20 7.31 1.37
C ASN A 44 -3.23 7.03 2.52
N ILE A 45 -1.94 6.82 2.22
CA ILE A 45 -0.89 6.56 3.21
C ILE A 45 -1.31 5.44 4.17
N PHE A 46 -1.69 4.29 3.61
CA PHE A 46 -2.05 3.13 4.41
C PHE A 46 -0.87 2.60 5.22
N ALA A 47 -1.18 1.97 6.36
CA ALA A 47 -0.19 1.50 7.32
C ALA A 47 0.78 2.60 7.80
N TYR A 48 0.31 3.84 7.84
CA TYR A 48 1.04 4.96 8.43
C TYR A 48 1.30 4.71 9.92
N ASP A 49 2.57 4.74 10.30
CA ASP A 49 3.00 4.72 11.69
C ASP A 49 3.64 6.06 12.04
N GLY A 50 2.90 6.89 12.78
CA GLY A 50 3.36 8.20 13.25
C GLY A 50 4.52 8.14 14.25
N GLN A 51 4.85 6.95 14.79
CA GLN A 51 6.03 6.75 15.64
C GLN A 51 7.31 6.54 14.82
N SER A 52 7.19 6.30 13.51
CA SER A 52 8.31 6.10 12.58
C SER A 52 8.67 7.36 11.78
N GLU A 53 8.03 8.50 12.06
CA GLU A 53 8.25 9.73 11.32
C GLU A 53 9.32 10.61 11.96
N GLY A 54 10.49 10.68 11.30
CA GLY A 54 11.16 11.96 11.13
C GLY A 54 10.34 12.89 10.22
N ASP A 55 10.72 14.16 10.12
CA ASP A 55 9.92 15.20 9.44
C ASP A 55 9.75 14.94 7.93
N ARG A 56 8.61 14.35 7.56
CA ARG A 56 8.20 14.11 6.18
C ARG A 56 7.83 15.40 5.43
N ALA A 57 7.53 16.49 6.15
CA ALA A 57 7.29 17.78 5.53
C ALA A 57 8.55 18.30 4.81
N THR A 58 9.73 18.02 5.37
CA THR A 58 11.01 18.35 4.71
C THR A 58 11.16 17.63 3.38
N TYR A 59 10.86 16.32 3.30
CA TYR A 59 10.94 15.55 2.05
C TYR A 59 9.94 16.04 0.99
N ILE A 60 8.71 16.39 1.39
CA ILE A 60 7.69 16.94 0.48
C ILE A 60 8.09 18.34 0.00
N PHE A 61 8.61 19.18 0.89
CA PHE A 61 9.11 20.52 0.55
C PHE A 61 10.27 20.46 -0.46
N GLU A 62 11.22 19.53 -0.27
CA GLU A 62 12.35 19.34 -1.19
C GLU A 62 11.90 18.89 -2.59
N ILE A 63 10.92 17.98 -2.69
CA ILE A 63 10.38 17.53 -3.99
C ILE A 63 9.68 18.68 -4.74
N ILE A 64 8.89 19.50 -4.03
CA ILE A 64 8.22 20.66 -4.63
C ILE A 64 9.25 21.70 -5.10
N SER A 65 10.36 21.86 -4.38
CA SER A 65 11.38 22.87 -4.68
C SER A 65 12.22 22.58 -5.93
N ILE A 66 12.22 21.33 -6.42
CA ILE A 66 12.98 20.90 -7.59
C ILE A 66 12.10 20.48 -8.78
N SER A 67 10.77 20.62 -8.65
CA SER A 67 9.78 20.39 -9.71
C SER A 67 9.38 21.71 -10.36
#